data_AF-A0A2A5HEV3-F1
#
_entry.id   AF-A0A2A5HEV3-F1
#
_cell.length_a   1.000
_cell.length_b   1.000
_cell.length_c   1.000
_cell.angle_alpha   90.00
_cell.angle_beta   90.00
_cell.angle_gamma   90.00
#
_symmetry.space_group_name_H-M   'P 1'
#
loop_
_entity.id
_entity.type
_entity.pdbx_description
1 polymer ?
#
loop_
_entity_poly.entity_id
_entity_poly.type
_entity_poly.pdbx_seq_one_letter_code
_entity_poly.pdbx_strand_id
1 'polypeptide(L)'
;MLAESDATVTVGSAHYFPPSSLSREYFQESSHRSCCSWKGEAHYYSVIFDEQVNENAAWYYPEPKGAAKEFGGMVSFWKGVEIIG
;
A
#
# COMPACT_ATOMS: atom_id res chain seq x y z
N MET A 1 -6.79 10.94 -7.54
CA MET A 1 -5.61 10.09 -7.80
C MET A 1 -4.98 9.77 -6.47
N LEU A 2 -4.69 8.51 -6.14
CA LEU A 2 -4.05 8.15 -4.86
C LEU A 2 -2.53 7.99 -5.00
N ALA A 3 -2.08 7.50 -6.15
CA ALA A 3 -0.67 7.32 -6.50
C ALA A 3 -0.51 7.34 -8.02
N GLU A 4 0.62 7.83 -8.52
CA GLU A 4 0.97 7.77 -9.95
C GLU A 4 2.49 7.58 -10.11
N SER A 5 2.90 6.51 -10.80
CA SER A 5 4.32 6.23 -11.03
C SER A 5 4.54 5.18 -12.11
N ASP A 6 5.59 5.36 -12.92
CA ASP A 6 6.11 4.31 -13.81
C ASP A 6 7.04 3.32 -13.07
N ALA A 7 7.49 3.67 -11.86
CA ALA A 7 8.42 2.87 -11.05
C ALA A 7 7.66 1.94 -10.09
N THR A 8 6.68 1.18 -10.62
CA THR A 8 5.89 0.24 -9.83
C THR A 8 6.46 -1.18 -9.88
N VAL A 9 6.16 -1.98 -8.85
CA VAL A 9 6.52 -3.40 -8.80
C VAL A 9 5.24 -4.22 -8.70
N THR A 10 5.11 -5.25 -9.53
CA THR A 10 3.95 -6.16 -9.47
C THR A 10 4.37 -7.49 -8.84
N VAL A 11 3.63 -7.94 -7.81
CA VAL A 11 3.88 -9.20 -7.12
C VAL A 11 2.58 -9.98 -7.03
N GLY A 12 2.43 -11.00 -7.88
CA GLY A 12 1.14 -11.69 -8.03
C GLY A 12 0.10 -10.73 -8.59
N SER A 13 -0.99 -10.50 -7.85
CA SER A 13 -2.05 -9.56 -8.21
C SER A 13 -1.91 -8.18 -7.56
N ALA A 14 -0.88 -7.95 -6.75
CA ALA A 14 -0.66 -6.68 -6.05
C ALA A 14 0.31 -5.78 -6.83
N HIS A 15 -0.06 -4.52 -7.01
CA HIS A 15 0.80 -3.48 -7.56
C HIS A 15 1.30 -2.57 -6.45
N TYR A 16 2.61 -2.40 -6.39
CA TYR A 16 3.30 -1.63 -5.38
C TYR A 16 3.81 -0.32 -5.98
N PHE A 17 3.46 0.79 -5.34
CA PHE A 17 3.84 2.14 -5.70
C PHE A 17 4.88 2.68 -4.73
N PRO A 18 5.87 3.46 -5.20
CA PRO A 18 6.85 4.06 -4.32
C PRO A 18 6.18 5.07 -3.38
N PRO A 19 6.60 5.17 -2.11
CA PRO A 19 5.95 6.01 -1.11
C PRO A 19 5.97 7.51 -1.44
N SER A 20 6.86 7.95 -2.34
CA SER A 20 6.95 9.31 -2.86
C SER A 20 5.91 9.63 -3.95
N SER A 21 5.32 8.61 -4.58
CA SER A 21 4.26 8.79 -5.58
C SER A 21 2.87 8.99 -4.98
N LEU A 22 2.74 8.85 -3.66
CA LEU A 22 1.46 8.92 -2.97
C LEU A 22 1.02 10.36 -2.76
N SER A 23 -0.25 10.63 -3.05
CA SER A 23 -0.97 11.82 -2.58
C SER A 23 -1.30 11.66 -1.10
N ARG A 24 -0.31 11.95 -0.24
CA ARG A 24 -0.32 11.69 1.22
C ARG A 24 -1.52 12.32 1.95
N GLU A 25 -2.11 13.37 1.41
CA GLU A 25 -3.32 14.03 1.92
C GLU A 25 -4.52 13.09 2.05
N TYR A 26 -4.58 12.01 1.26
CA TYR A 26 -5.67 11.04 1.31
C TYR A 26 -5.40 9.85 2.25
N PHE A 27 -4.26 9.81 2.94
CA PHE A 27 -3.86 8.64 3.73
C PHE A 27 -3.81 8.96 5.21
N GLN A 28 -4.45 8.11 6.00
CA GLN A 28 -4.35 8.12 7.45
C GLN A 28 -3.78 6.79 7.95
N GLU A 29 -2.86 6.85 8.89
CA GLU A 29 -2.34 5.65 9.55
C GLU A 29 -3.47 4.88 10.24
N SER A 30 -3.51 3.58 10.00
CA SER A 30 -4.36 2.65 10.74
C SER A 30 -3.55 1.93 11.81
N SER A 31 -4.20 1.47 12.87
CA SER A 31 -3.62 0.54 13.85
C SER A 31 -3.68 -0.92 13.39
N HIS A 32 -4.36 -1.21 12.27
CA HIS A 32 -4.50 -2.57 11.75
C HIS A 32 -3.16 -3.13 11.27
N ARG A 33 -2.87 -4.38 11.62
CA ARG A 33 -1.65 -5.10 11.23
C ARG A 33 -2.02 -6.51 10.81
N SER A 34 -1.27 -7.05 9.85
CA SER A 34 -1.38 -8.47 9.45
C SER A 34 0.01 -9.05 9.24
N CYS A 35 0.16 -10.37 9.45
CA CYS A 35 1.45 -11.03 9.32
C CYS A 35 1.45 -12.00 8.14
N CYS A 36 2.43 -11.88 7.27
CA CYS A 36 2.70 -12.81 6.19
C CYS A 36 4.00 -13.55 6.48
N SER A 37 3.95 -14.89 6.44
CA SER A 37 5.10 -15.75 6.76
C SER A 37 6.36 -15.41 5.96
N TRP A 38 6.20 -15.00 4.71
CA TRP A 38 7.32 -14.70 3.82
C TRP A 38 7.59 -13.21 3.59
N LYS A 39 6.57 -12.34 3.68
CA LYS A 39 6.76 -10.89 3.48
C LYS A 39 7.09 -10.13 4.77
N GLY A 40 6.67 -10.60 5.94
CA GLY A 40 6.76 -9.85 7.20
C GLY A 40 5.40 -9.27 7.65
N GLU A 41 5.45 -8.29 8.55
CA GLU A 41 4.25 -7.61 9.04
C GLU A 41 3.83 -6.48 8.09
N ALA A 42 2.55 -6.47 7.69
CA ALA A 42 1.95 -5.40 6.92
C ALA A 42 1.35 -4.34 7.84
N HIS A 43 1.67 -3.08 7.52
CA HIS A 43 1.07 -1.89 8.11
C HIS A 43 0.07 -1.31 7.10
N TYR A 44 -1.00 -0.70 7.60
CA TYR A 44 -2.12 -0.26 6.78
C TYR A 44 -2.36 1.23 6.90
N TYR A 45 -2.81 1.82 5.79
CA TYR A 45 -3.42 3.14 5.75
C TYR A 45 -4.91 3.00 5.41
N SER A 46 -5.74 3.81 6.06
CA SER A 46 -7.07 4.11 5.58
C SER A 46 -7.00 5.23 4.56
N VAL A 47 -7.78 5.12 3.49
CA VAL A 47 -7.87 6.16 2.46
C VAL A 47 -9.08 7.02 2.79
N ILE A 48 -8.88 8.32 2.93
CA ILE A 48 -9.91 9.30 3.23
C ILE A 48 -10.17 10.11 1.98
N PHE A 49 -11.43 10.25 1.60
CA PHE A 49 -11.86 11.11 0.50
C PHE A 49 -13.21 11.73 0.85
N ASP A 50 -13.26 13.06 0.91
CA ASP A 50 -14.39 13.82 1.44
C ASP A 50 -14.83 13.31 2.83
N GLU A 51 -16.09 12.90 2.99
CA GLU A 51 -16.65 12.34 4.23
C GLU A 51 -16.56 10.80 4.29
N GLN A 52 -15.90 10.18 3.32
CA GLN A 52 -15.77 8.73 3.22
C GLN A 52 -14.40 8.24 3.69
N VAL A 53 -14.41 7.16 4.46
CA VAL A 53 -13.20 6.46 4.91
C VAL A 53 -13.21 5.04 4.36
N ASN A 54 -12.27 4.74 3.48
CA ASN A 54 -12.02 3.38 3.02
C ASN A 54 -10.95 2.74 3.92
N GLU A 55 -11.42 2.01 4.93
CA GLU A 55 -10.58 1.51 6.00
C GLU A 55 -9.56 0.48 5.52
N ASN A 56 -8.30 0.70 5.91
CA ASN A 56 -7.19 -0.19 5.61
C ASN A 56 -7.02 -0.45 4.10
N ALA A 57 -7.41 0.48 3.23
CA ALA A 57 -7.44 0.32 1.78
C ALA A 57 -6.06 0.32 1.11
N ALA A 58 -5.01 0.69 1.84
CA ALA A 58 -3.64 0.58 1.39
C ALA A 58 -2.77 -0.09 2.44
N TRP A 59 -1.73 -0.81 2.02
CA TRP A 59 -0.79 -1.48 2.92
C TRP A 59 0.64 -1.44 2.40
N TYR A 60 1.58 -1.61 3.32
CA TYR A 60 3.01 -1.66 3.07
C TYR A 60 3.72 -2.54 4.09
N TYR A 61 4.94 -2.95 3.79
CA TYR A 61 5.79 -3.72 4.70
C TYR A 61 6.95 -2.85 5.16
N PRO A 62 6.94 -2.31 6.40
CA PRO A 62 8.06 -1.50 6.91
C PRO A 62 9.32 -2.34 7.15
N GLU A 63 9.15 -3.59 7.59
CA GLU A 63 10.23 -4.53 7.87
C GLU A 63 10.07 -5.81 7.04
N PRO A 64 10.29 -5.73 5.71
CA PRO A 64 10.05 -6.85 4.81
C PRO A 64 11.10 -7.97 4.97
N LYS A 65 10.69 -9.20 4.70
CA LYS A 65 11.53 -10.40 4.80
C LYS A 65 11.90 -10.97 3.43
N GLY A 66 13.08 -11.59 3.34
CA GLY A 66 13.54 -12.30 2.16
C GLY A 66 13.48 -11.46 0.88
N ALA A 67 12.88 -12.02 -0.17
CA ALA A 67 12.69 -11.34 -1.46
C ALA A 67 11.77 -10.10 -1.38
N ALA A 68 10.94 -9.98 -0.33
CA ALA A 68 10.07 -8.81 -0.18
C ALA A 68 10.83 -7.51 0.09
N LYS A 69 12.13 -7.59 0.43
CA LYS A 69 12.99 -6.42 0.60
C LYS A 69 13.11 -5.55 -0.65
N GLU A 70 12.94 -6.13 -1.84
CA GLU A 70 13.02 -5.39 -3.11
C GLU A 70 11.87 -4.39 -3.30
N PHE A 71 10.70 -4.66 -2.71
CA PHE A 71 9.52 -3.78 -2.74
C PHE A 71 9.11 -3.31 -1.33
N GLY A 72 10.04 -3.39 -0.38
CA GLY A 72 9.89 -2.92 0.99
C GLY A 72 9.50 -1.45 1.07
N GLY A 73 8.55 -1.11 1.94
CA GLY A 73 8.09 0.27 2.10
C GLY A 73 7.28 0.84 0.93
N MET A 74 7.15 0.12 -0.19
CA MET A 74 6.20 0.46 -1.25
C MET A 74 4.77 0.13 -0.80
N VAL A 75 3.82 0.87 -1.35
CA VAL A 75 2.41 0.83 -0.94
C VAL A 75 1.56 0.19 -2.02
N SER A 76 0.73 -0.77 -1.62
CA SER A 76 -0.23 -1.46 -2.49
C SER A 76 -1.66 -1.16 -2.04
N PHE A 77 -2.62 -1.36 -2.94
CA PHE A 77 -4.01 -0.95 -2.79
C PHE A 77 -5.01 -2.08 -3.05
N TRP A 78 -6.18 -1.99 -2.43
CA TRP A 78 -7.31 -2.92 -2.60
C TRP A 78 -8.63 -2.24 -2.17
N LYS A 79 -9.69 -3.03 -1.96
CA LYS A 79 -11.00 -2.58 -1.45
C LYS A 79 -11.62 -1.46 -2.29
N GLY A 80 -11.78 -1.72 -3.59
CA GLY A 80 -12.41 -0.77 -4.50
C GLY A 80 -11.49 0.36 -4.99
N VAL A 81 -10.21 0.34 -4.63
CA VAL A 81 -9.19 1.11 -5.36
C VAL A 81 -8.91 0.42 -6.68
N GLU A 82 -9.10 1.15 -7.78
CA GLU A 82 -8.79 0.69 -9.13
C GLU A 82 -7.37 1.11 -9.50
N ILE A 83 -6.65 0.18 -10.12
CA ILE A 83 -5.32 0.42 -10.70
C ILE A 83 -5.50 0.44 -12.20
N ILE A 84 -5.24 1.60 -12.80
CA ILE A 84 -5.29 1.82 -14.24
C ILE A 84 -3.85 1.92 -14.72
N GLY A 85 -3.52 1.17 -15.77
CA GLY A 85 -2.20 1.15 -16.40
C GLY A 85 -2.23 1.68 -17.83
#